data_AF-A0A377XP90-F1
#
_entry.id   AF-A0A377XP90-F1
#
_cell.length_a   1.000
_cell.length_b   1.000
_cell.length_c   1.000
_cell.angle_alpha   90.00
_cell.angle_beta   90.00
_cell.angle_gamma   90.00
#
_symmetry.space_group_name_H-M   'P 1'
#
loop_
_entity.id
_entity.type
_entity.pdbx_description
1 polymer ?
#
loop_
_entity_poly.entity_id
_entity_poly.type
_entity_poly.pdbx_seq_one_letter_code
_entity_poly.pdbx_strand_id
1 'polypeptide(L)' 'MRSGEQRSIRQEILQLADRLAPFAHQLKATAALEAVVRQAKSPHSEAQQMRDFIANGGSLFRAGAKTL' A
#
# COMPACT_ATOMS: atom_id res chain seq x y z
N MET A 1 15.06 -10.08 -21.63
CA MET A 1 15.87 -10.53 -20.48
C MET A 1 15.20 -10.07 -19.19
N ARG A 2 14.78 -10.98 -18.30
CA ARG A 2 14.52 -10.62 -16.90
C ARG A 2 15.86 -10.76 -16.18
N SER A 3 16.32 -9.69 -15.55
CA SER A 3 17.68 -9.57 -14.99
C SER A 3 18.01 -10.56 -13.85
N GLY A 4 17.09 -11.45 -13.46
CA GLY A 4 17.21 -12.30 -12.26
C GLY A 4 17.25 -11.53 -10.93
N GLU A 5 17.24 -10.19 -11.00
CA GLU A 5 17.42 -9.29 -9.88
C GLU A 5 16.24 -9.41 -8.90
N GLN A 6 16.55 -9.76 -7.66
CA GLN A 6 15.56 -9.78 -6.59
C GLN A 6 15.40 -8.36 -6.04
N ARG A 7 14.18 -7.84 -6.10
CA ARG A 7 13.80 -6.56 -5.51
C ARG A 7 12.63 -6.76 -4.56
N SER A 8 12.56 -5.91 -3.54
CA SER A 8 11.39 -5.92 -2.66
C SER A 8 10.16 -5.43 -3.44
N ILE A 9 8.98 -5.96 -3.09
CA ILE A 9 7.70 -5.49 -3.64
C ILE A 9 7.54 -3.98 -3.46
N ARG A 10 8.03 -3.43 -2.33
CA ARG A 10 8.08 -1.98 -2.08
C ARG A 10 8.81 -1.23 -3.20
N GLN A 11 10.01 -1.67 -3.54
CA GLN A 11 10.83 -1.02 -4.57
C GLN A 11 10.16 -1.11 -5.95
N GLU A 12 9.51 -2.25 -6.26
CA GLU A 12 8.78 -2.39 -7.53
C GLU A 12 7.56 -1.45 -7.60
N ILE A 13 6.78 -1.34 -6.52
CA ILE A 13 5.64 -0.41 -6.46
C ILE A 13 6.09 1.03 -6.68
N LEU A 14 7.18 1.46 -6.04
CA LEU A 14 7.69 2.83 -6.20
C LEU A 14 8.17 3.11 -7.63
N GLN A 15 8.94 2.19 -8.22
CA GLN A 15 9.39 2.35 -9.61
C GLN A 15 8.22 2.33 -10.60
N LEU A 16 7.20 1.51 -10.35
CA LEU A 16 6.01 1.48 -11.18
C LEU A 16 5.20 2.77 -11.01
N ALA A 17 5.07 3.30 -9.80
CA ALA A 17 4.37 4.55 -9.55
C ALA A 17 5.01 5.73 -10.29
N ASP A 18 6.33 5.82 -10.32
CA ASP A 18 7.04 6.85 -11.08
C ASP A 18 6.73 6.77 -12.59
N ARG A 19 6.63 5.55 -13.13
CA ARG A 19 6.23 5.32 -14.53
C ARG A 19 4.75 5.65 -14.80
N LEU A 20 3.90 5.48 -13.79
CA LEU A 20 2.46 5.72 -13.88
C LEU A 20 2.07 7.19 -13.66
N ALA A 21 2.94 8.01 -13.07
CA ALA A 21 2.68 9.43 -12.78
C ALA A 21 2.10 10.24 -13.96
N PRO A 22 2.65 10.19 -15.20
CA PRO A 22 2.07 10.94 -16.32
C PRO A 22 0.65 10.47 -16.69
N PHE A 23 0.37 9.16 -16.60
CA PHE A 23 -0.95 8.59 -16.88
C PHE A 23 -1.95 8.93 -15.77
N ALA A 24 -1.52 8.91 -14.51
CA ALA A 24 -2.36 9.30 -13.38
C ALA A 24 -2.78 10.77 -13.48
N HIS A 25 -1.90 11.64 -13.96
CA HIS A 25 -2.26 13.03 -14.25
C HIS A 25 -3.32 13.12 -15.37
N GLN A 26 -3.13 12.41 -16.48
CA GLN A 26 -4.10 12.39 -17.59
C GLN A 26 -5.48 11.86 -17.18
N LEU A 27 -5.51 10.84 -16.32
CA LEU A 27 -6.74 10.19 -15.86
C LEU A 27 -7.33 10.80 -14.58
N LYS A 28 -6.79 11.93 -14.09
CA LYS A 28 -7.19 12.56 -12.81
C LYS A 28 -7.11 11.62 -11.60
N ALA A 29 -6.17 10.67 -11.62
CA ALA A 29 -5.94 9.67 -10.59
C ALA A 29 -4.69 9.97 -9.73
N THR A 30 -4.09 11.16 -9.84
CA THR A 30 -2.87 11.56 -9.11
C THR A 30 -2.99 11.31 -7.60
N ALA A 31 -4.10 11.73 -6.98
CA ALA A 31 -4.32 11.54 -5.54
C ALA A 31 -4.36 10.07 -5.12
N ALA A 32 -4.92 9.19 -5.97
CA ALA A 32 -4.93 7.75 -5.71
C ALA A 32 -3.53 7.16 -5.81
N LEU A 33 -2.75 7.58 -6.81
CA LEU A 33 -1.37 7.15 -6.97
C LEU A 33 -0.49 7.61 -5.79
N GLU A 34 -0.65 8.85 -5.33
CA GLU A 34 0.03 9.38 -4.14
C GLU A 34 -0.33 8.60 -2.87
N ALA A 35 -1.59 8.19 -2.70
CA ALA A 35 -2.00 7.36 -1.58
C ALA A 35 -1.31 5.98 -1.60
N VAL A 36 -1.19 5.35 -2.77
CA VAL A 36 -0.44 4.09 -2.95
C VAL A 36 1.03 4.27 -2.62
N VAL A 37 1.66 5.34 -3.13
CA VAL A 37 3.07 5.65 -2.83
C VAL A 37 3.28 5.87 -1.32
N ARG A 38 2.37 6.60 -0.67
CA ARG A 38 2.41 6.82 0.78
C ARG A 38 2.29 5.49 1.53
N GLN A 39 1.37 4.62 1.13
CA GLN A 39 1.20 3.30 1.75
C GLN A 39 2.44 2.41 1.55
N ALA A 40 3.05 2.42 0.36
CA ALA A 40 4.26 1.66 0.08
C ALA A 40 5.47 2.15 0.91
N LYS A 41 5.53 3.45 1.21
CA LYS A 41 6.55 4.04 2.09
C LYS A 41 6.29 3.76 3.57
N SER A 42 5.04 3.53 3.97
CA SER A 42 4.67 3.23 5.35
C SER A 42 5.45 2.00 5.88
N PRO A 43 5.95 2.05 7.12
CA PRO A 43 6.53 0.87 7.77
C PRO A 43 5.44 -0.13 8.20
N HIS A 44 4.18 0.30 8.36
CA HIS A 44 3.08 -0.54 8.83
C HIS A 44 2.08 -0.80 7.72
N SER A 45 1.93 -2.08 7.35
CA SER A 45 0.85 -2.54 6.48
C SER A 45 -0.46 -2.66 7.27
N GLU A 46 -1.60 -2.50 6.60
CA GLU A 46 -2.92 -2.72 7.21
C GLU A 46 -3.05 -4.13 7.78
N ALA A 47 -2.45 -5.12 7.11
CA ALA A 47 -2.39 -6.48 7.61
C ALA A 47 -1.60 -6.60 8.92
N GLN A 48 -0.49 -5.86 9.07
CA GLN A 48 0.24 -5.81 10.34
C GLN A 48 -0.59 -5.09 11.41
N GLN A 49 -1.22 -3.97 11.08
CA GLN A 49 -2.11 -3.26 12.00
C GLN A 49 -3.26 -4.14 12.50
N MET A 50 -3.83 -4.98 11.62
CA MET A 50 -4.85 -5.96 12.01
C MET A 50 -4.30 -7.03 12.95
N ARG A 51 -3.11 -7.57 12.66
CA ARG A 51 -2.43 -8.52 13.56
C ARG A 51 -2.17 -7.90 14.94
N ASP A 52 -1.69 -6.67 14.97
CA ASP A 52 -1.43 -5.94 16.21
C ASP A 52 -2.73 -5.67 16.97
N PHE A 53 -3.81 -5.30 16.28
CA PHE A 53 -5.12 -5.10 16.90
C PHE A 53 -5.64 -6.37 17.58
N ILE A 54 -5.55 -7.53 16.91
CA ILE A 54 -5.95 -8.82 17.48
C ILE A 54 -5.04 -9.23 18.64
N ALA A 55 -3.73 -9.05 18.51
CA ALA A 55 -2.77 -9.34 19.58
C ALA A 55 -3.02 -8.52 20.85
N ASN A 56 -3.54 -7.29 20.72
CA ASN A 56 -3.90 -6.40 21.82
C ASN A 56 -5.32 -6.65 22.39
N GLY A 57 -5.95 -7.78 22.08
CA GLY A 57 -7.28 -8.14 22.59
C GLY A 57 -8.44 -7.57 21.78
N GLY A 58 -8.18 -7.02 20.59
CA GLY A 58 -9.19 -6.65 19.62
C GLY A 58 -9.91 -7.89 19.05
N SER A 59 -11.18 -7.73 18.68
CA SER A 59 -11.98 -8.80 18.06
C SER A 59 -12.20 -8.51 16.57
N LEU A 60 -12.06 -9.53 15.71
CA LEU A 60 -12.32 -9.42 14.27
C LEU A 60 -13.74 -8.91 13.97
N PHE A 61 -14.72 -9.22 14.82
CA PHE A 61 -16.08 -8.70 14.72
C PHE A 61 -16.12 -7.16 14.82
N ARG A 62 -15.30 -6.58 15.71
CA ARG A 62 -15.14 -5.13 15.85
C ARG A 62 -14.16 -4.53 14.85
N ALA A 63 -13.22 -5.32 14.33
CA ALA A 63 -12.26 -4.86 13.34
C ALA A 63 -12.93 -4.43 12.02
N GLY A 64 -14.03 -5.09 11.64
CA GLY A 64 -14.85 -4.69 10.49
C GLY A 64 -15.81 -3.52 10.74
N ALA A 65 -15.97 -3.07 12.00
CA ALA A 65 -16.96 -2.07 12.38
C ALA A 65 -16.41 -0.62 12.39
N LYS A 66 -15.14 -0.40 12.03
CA LYS A 66 -14.52 0.94 12.02
C LYS A 66 -14.74 1.72 10.71
N THR A 67 -15.70 1.31 9.87
CA THR A 67 -15.92 1.90 8.52
C THR A 67 -17.37 2.36 8.28
N LEU A 68 -18.17 2.60 9.31
CA LEU A 68 -19.44 3.34 9.16
C LEU A 68 -19.58 4.39 10.27
#